data_AF-A0A2V5R8L5-F1
#
_entry.id   AF-A0A2V5R8L5-F1
#
_cell.length_a   1.000
_cell.length_b   1.000
_cell.length_c   1.000
_cell.angle_alpha   90.00
_cell.angle_beta   90.00
_cell.angle_gamma   90.00
#
_symmetry.space_group_name_H-M   'P 1'
#
loop_
_entity.id
_entity.type
_entity.pdbx_description
1 polymer ?
#
loop_
_entity_poly.entity_id
_entity_poly.type
_entity_poly.pdbx_seq_one_letter_code
_entity_poly.pdbx_strand_id
1 'polypeptide(L)'
;MQIRSATDVDRDAIWNIFHEIIAAGDTYAFDPKMSREEALAYWLRADTHTYVAENAQPSVGEADGFSGTATPSPTVPREAGPVVGTYILRPNQLGAGAHVANAAFMVASDAQRSGVGRRMAEHCLDEARRMGFCAMQFNFVVSTNVPAIHLWERLGFKIVGTLPGAFHHPEKGYVDVYVMYRSLL
;
A
#
# COMPACT_ATOMS: atom_id res chain seq x y z
N MET A 1 8.91 -2.13 -12.18
CA MET A 1 8.31 -2.37 -10.85
C MET A 1 7.24 -3.45 -10.97
N GLN A 2 7.26 -4.37 -10.02
CA GLN A 2 6.38 -5.53 -9.89
C GLN A 2 5.56 -5.38 -8.60
N ILE A 3 4.32 -5.85 -8.59
CA ILE A 3 3.50 -5.93 -7.37
C ILE A 3 3.19 -7.41 -7.18
N ARG A 4 3.40 -7.92 -5.96
CA ARG A 4 3.21 -9.33 -5.61
C ARG A 4 2.68 -9.47 -4.19
N SER A 5 2.11 -10.62 -3.86
CA SER A 5 1.77 -10.94 -2.48
C SER A 5 3.02 -10.87 -1.60
N ALA A 6 2.84 -10.32 -0.40
CA ALA A 6 3.86 -10.31 0.62
C ALA A 6 4.11 -11.73 1.15
N THR A 7 5.33 -11.97 1.57
CA THR A 7 5.81 -13.23 2.15
C THR A 7 6.56 -12.92 3.44
N ASP A 8 6.97 -13.96 4.18
CA ASP A 8 7.71 -13.76 5.44
C ASP A 8 9.04 -13.01 5.25
N VAL A 9 9.65 -13.06 4.06
CA VAL A 9 10.90 -12.33 3.80
C VAL A 9 10.69 -10.81 3.72
N ASP A 10 9.45 -10.35 3.53
CA ASP A 10 9.12 -8.93 3.35
C ASP A 10 8.87 -8.20 4.68
N ARG A 11 8.85 -8.92 5.81
CA ARG A 11 8.43 -8.37 7.12
C ARG A 11 9.29 -7.18 7.56
N ASP A 12 10.59 -7.24 7.33
CA ASP A 12 11.49 -6.14 7.70
C ASP A 12 11.27 -4.91 6.81
N ALA A 13 11.09 -5.11 5.51
CA ALA A 13 10.82 -4.00 4.60
C ALA A 13 9.47 -3.34 4.89
N ILE A 14 8.43 -4.15 5.14
CA ILE A 14 7.10 -3.66 5.54
C ILE A 14 7.21 -2.88 6.85
N TRP A 15 7.92 -3.40 7.85
CA TRP A 15 8.13 -2.70 9.12
C TRP A 15 8.82 -1.35 8.91
N ASN A 16 9.91 -1.31 8.15
CA ASN A 16 10.68 -0.09 7.94
C ASN A 16 9.81 1.01 7.30
N ILE A 17 9.04 0.67 6.26
CA ILE A 17 8.10 1.59 5.62
C ILE A 17 7.00 2.01 6.59
N PHE A 18 6.42 1.06 7.32
CA PHE A 18 5.32 1.33 8.26
C PHE A 18 5.75 2.28 9.37
N HIS A 19 6.86 1.96 10.03
CA HIS A 19 7.42 2.73 11.13
C HIS A 19 7.71 4.17 10.71
N GLU A 20 8.31 4.37 9.53
CA GLU A 20 8.59 5.70 8.99
C GLU A 20 7.31 6.53 8.81
N ILE A 21 6.26 5.94 8.23
CA ILE A 21 4.99 6.63 7.98
C ILE A 21 4.26 6.98 9.28
N ILE A 22 4.20 6.06 10.26
CA ILE A 22 3.49 6.35 11.51
C ILE A 22 4.27 7.30 12.41
N ALA A 23 5.60 7.34 12.33
CA ALA A 23 6.43 8.25 13.10
C ALA A 23 6.15 9.72 12.74
N ALA A 24 5.76 10.00 11.48
CA ALA A 24 5.33 11.32 11.05
C ALA A 24 3.99 11.76 11.68
N GLY A 25 3.10 10.81 11.99
CA GLY A 25 1.84 11.06 12.70
C GLY A 25 0.85 11.97 11.96
N ASP A 26 0.95 12.11 10.64
CA ASP A 26 0.19 13.09 9.84
C ASP A 26 -0.80 12.45 8.85
N THR A 27 -0.74 11.13 8.65
CA THR A 27 -1.53 10.42 7.63
C THR A 27 -2.33 9.22 8.13
N TYR A 28 -1.93 8.61 9.25
CA TYR A 28 -2.61 7.47 9.86
C TYR A 28 -2.88 7.70 11.36
N ALA A 29 -4.00 7.18 11.84
CA ALA A 29 -4.35 7.17 13.26
C ALA A 29 -3.76 5.96 14.00
N PHE A 30 -2.45 5.74 13.82
CA PHE A 30 -1.68 4.81 14.64
C PHE A 30 -0.90 5.58 15.71
N ASP A 31 -0.59 4.93 16.82
CA ASP A 31 0.37 5.48 17.78
C ASP A 31 1.75 5.55 17.11
N PRO A 32 2.41 6.72 17.03
CA PRO A 32 3.77 6.84 16.51
C PRO A 32 4.81 5.97 17.26
N LYS A 33 4.47 5.46 18.45
CA LYS A 33 5.30 4.56 19.27
C LYS A 33 4.91 3.09 19.17
N MET A 34 3.98 2.72 18.28
CA MET A 34 3.55 1.34 18.05
C MET A 34 4.77 0.42 17.82
N SER A 35 4.76 -0.75 18.46
CA SER A 35 5.87 -1.71 18.33
C SER A 35 5.89 -2.39 16.97
N ARG A 36 7.04 -2.98 16.62
CA ARG A 36 7.17 -3.81 15.42
C ARG A 36 6.21 -5.01 15.46
N GLU A 37 6.06 -5.65 16.61
CA GLU A 37 5.15 -6.78 16.76
C GLU A 37 3.70 -6.37 16.50
N GLU A 38 3.25 -5.25 17.06
CA GLU A 38 1.89 -4.73 16.90
C GLU A 38 1.61 -4.32 15.45
N ALA A 39 2.54 -3.59 14.83
CA ALA A 39 2.42 -3.15 13.44
C ALA A 39 2.32 -4.36 12.49
N LEU A 40 3.20 -5.35 12.64
CA LEU A 40 3.17 -6.55 11.81
C LEU A 40 1.95 -7.42 12.10
N ALA A 41 1.49 -7.53 13.35
CA ALA A 41 0.26 -8.25 13.68
C ALA A 41 -0.98 -7.60 13.05
N TYR A 42 -1.01 -6.27 12.95
CA TYR A 42 -2.07 -5.54 12.27
C TYR A 42 -1.99 -5.69 10.74
N TRP A 43 -0.81 -5.48 10.15
CA TRP A 43 -0.63 -5.42 8.70
C TRP A 43 -0.69 -6.81 8.05
N LEU A 44 -0.14 -7.84 8.71
CA LEU A 44 -0.07 -9.22 8.23
C LEU A 44 -1.13 -10.12 8.87
N ARG A 45 -2.25 -9.55 9.32
CA ARG A 45 -3.35 -10.31 9.93
C ARG A 45 -3.87 -11.38 8.95
N ALA A 46 -4.27 -12.54 9.48
CA ALA A 46 -4.63 -13.71 8.66
C ALA A 46 -5.75 -13.48 7.63
N ASP A 47 -6.68 -12.55 7.89
CA ASP A 47 -7.78 -12.20 6.99
C ASP A 47 -7.46 -11.03 6.04
N THR A 48 -6.17 -10.69 5.92
CA THR A 48 -5.69 -9.56 5.15
C THR A 48 -4.80 -10.03 4.02
N HIS A 49 -5.17 -9.68 2.79
CA HIS A 49 -4.32 -9.87 1.63
C HIS A 49 -3.28 -8.75 1.60
N THR A 50 -2.02 -9.08 1.87
CA THR A 50 -0.93 -8.11 1.88
C THR A 50 -0.10 -8.24 0.62
N TYR A 51 0.26 -7.09 0.04
CA TYR A 51 1.07 -6.99 -1.16
C TYR A 51 2.25 -6.05 -0.96
N VAL A 52 3.31 -6.27 -1.71
CA VAL A 52 4.49 -5.40 -1.80
C VAL A 52 4.72 -4.98 -3.24
N ALA A 53 5.19 -3.74 -3.41
CA ALA A 53 5.68 -3.21 -4.67
C ALA A 53 7.22 -3.21 -4.66
N GLU A 54 7.83 -3.82 -5.67
CA GLU A 54 9.27 -3.90 -5.83
C GLU A 54 9.71 -3.10 -7.05
N ASN A 55 10.83 -2.40 -6.92
CA ASN A 55 11.50 -1.85 -8.09
C ASN A 55 12.21 -2.96 -8.87
N ALA A 56 12.31 -2.79 -10.19
CA ALA A 56 13.14 -3.71 -10.97
C ALA A 56 14.60 -3.42 -10.59
N GLN A 57 15.35 -4.44 -10.17
CA GLN A 57 16.81 -4.36 -10.19
C GLN A 57 17.25 -3.99 -11.62
N PRO A 58 18.19 -3.04 -11.80
CA PRO A 58 18.86 -2.89 -13.08
C PRO A 58 19.50 -4.24 -13.41
N SER A 59 19.24 -4.76 -14.61
CA SER A 59 20.06 -5.85 -15.14
C SER A 59 21.50 -5.35 -15.15
N VAL A 60 22.38 -5.96 -14.36
CA VAL A 60 23.81 -5.75 -14.51
C VAL A 60 24.11 -6.07 -15.98
N GLY A 61 24.54 -5.07 -16.75
CA GLY A 61 24.78 -5.23 -18.17
C GLY A 61 25.75 -6.38 -18.38
N GLU A 62 25.37 -7.34 -19.22
CA GLU A 62 26.31 -8.29 -19.81
C GLU A 62 27.43 -7.45 -20.44
N ALA A 63 28.64 -7.62 -19.91
CA ALA A 63 29.83 -7.03 -20.52
C ALA A 63 29.94 -7.56 -21.96
N ASP A 64 30.12 -6.63 -22.89
CA ASP A 64 30.30 -6.91 -24.31
C ASP A 64 31.34 -8.01 -24.56
N GLY A 65 30.91 -9.07 -25.27
CA GLY A 65 31.76 -9.81 -26.19
C GLY A 65 32.42 -11.10 -25.68
N PHE A 66 31.77 -12.24 -25.94
CA PHE A 66 32.42 -13.34 -26.66
C PHE A 66 31.36 -14.28 -27.27
N SER A 67 31.32 -14.38 -28.60
CA SER A 67 30.50 -15.36 -29.32
C SER A 67 31.15 -16.74 -29.22
N GLY A 68 30.62 -17.59 -28.34
CA GLY A 68 30.91 -19.01 -28.27
C GLY A 68 29.67 -19.76 -27.80
N THR A 69 29.35 -20.87 -28.48
CA THR A 69 28.18 -21.73 -28.25
C THR A 69 28.00 -22.07 -26.76
N ALA A 70 27.13 -21.35 -26.07
CA ALA A 70 26.84 -21.57 -24.66
C ALA A 70 25.48 -22.29 -24.51
N THR A 71 25.52 -23.43 -23.83
CA THR A 71 24.36 -24.07 -23.22
C THR A 71 23.55 -23.06 -22.42
N PRO A 72 22.20 -23.14 -22.39
CA PRO A 72 21.41 -22.26 -21.55
C PRO A 72 21.83 -22.43 -20.09
N SER A 73 22.48 -21.40 -19.56
CA SER A 73 22.84 -21.30 -18.15
C SER A 73 21.57 -21.41 -17.31
N PRO A 74 21.57 -22.11 -16.16
CA PRO A 74 20.39 -22.19 -15.31
C PRO A 74 19.97 -20.75 -14.97
N THR A 75 18.72 -20.40 -15.26
CA THR A 75 18.13 -19.10 -14.92
C THR A 75 18.37 -18.84 -13.45
N VAL A 76 19.35 -17.97 -13.15
CA VAL A 76 19.59 -17.49 -11.79
C VAL A 76 18.27 -16.86 -11.34
N PRO A 77 17.68 -17.27 -10.20
CA PRO A 77 16.50 -16.62 -9.67
C PRO A 77 16.79 -15.13 -9.59
N ARG A 78 16.01 -14.31 -10.30
CA ARG A 78 16.16 -12.87 -10.29
C ARG A 78 16.07 -12.40 -8.83
N GLU A 79 17.14 -11.81 -8.31
CA GLU A 79 17.12 -11.27 -6.96
C GLU A 79 15.96 -10.26 -6.84
N ALA A 80 15.16 -10.43 -5.80
CA ALA A 80 14.05 -9.53 -5.50
C ALA A 80 14.59 -8.10 -5.37
N GLY A 81 13.99 -7.16 -6.10
CA GLY A 81 14.36 -5.76 -5.97
C GLY A 81 13.87 -5.17 -4.65
N PRO A 82 14.39 -4.00 -4.23
CA PRO A 82 13.97 -3.39 -2.97
C PRO A 82 12.47 -3.13 -2.98
N VAL A 83 11.81 -3.50 -1.87
CA VAL A 83 10.41 -3.18 -1.60
C VAL A 83 10.30 -1.68 -1.37
N VAL A 84 9.49 -1.01 -2.18
CA VAL A 84 9.30 0.44 -2.19
C VAL A 84 7.89 0.87 -1.78
N GLY A 85 7.02 -0.10 -1.53
CA GLY A 85 5.67 0.14 -1.03
C GLY A 85 4.98 -1.13 -0.62
N THR A 86 3.95 -0.98 0.20
CA THR A 86 3.09 -2.08 0.63
C THR A 86 1.65 -1.60 0.72
N TYR A 87 0.72 -2.52 0.50
CA TYR A 87 -0.69 -2.27 0.80
C TYR A 87 -1.36 -3.54 1.32
N ILE A 88 -2.46 -3.33 2.04
CA ILE A 88 -3.36 -4.38 2.51
C ILE A 88 -4.72 -4.27 1.84
N LEU A 89 -5.39 -5.39 1.63
CA LEU A 89 -6.76 -5.50 1.10
C LEU A 89 -7.54 -6.52 1.93
N ARG A 90 -8.70 -6.12 2.45
CA ARG A 90 -9.55 -6.98 3.28
C ARG A 90 -10.99 -6.51 3.28
N PRO A 91 -11.96 -7.30 3.80
CA PRO A 91 -13.29 -6.79 4.07
C PRO A 91 -13.25 -5.60 5.05
N ASN A 92 -13.97 -4.53 4.73
CA ASN A 92 -14.10 -3.37 5.61
C ASN A 92 -14.91 -3.71 6.88
N GLN A 93 -15.85 -4.65 6.73
CA GLN A 93 -16.70 -5.18 7.78
C GLN A 93 -16.85 -6.69 7.58
N LEU A 94 -17.28 -7.41 8.62
CA LEU A 94 -17.57 -8.84 8.54
C LEU A 94 -19.03 -9.10 8.11
N GLY A 95 -19.37 -10.37 7.86
CA GLY A 95 -20.74 -10.82 7.61
C GLY A 95 -21.40 -10.07 6.45
N ALA A 96 -22.59 -9.49 6.68
CA ALA A 96 -23.37 -8.81 5.65
C ALA A 96 -22.63 -7.61 5.00
N GLY A 97 -21.62 -7.03 5.67
CA GLY A 97 -20.81 -5.94 5.13
C GLY A 97 -19.56 -6.39 4.36
N ALA A 98 -19.28 -7.70 4.30
CA ALA A 98 -18.01 -8.21 3.77
C ALA A 98 -17.81 -8.00 2.26
N HIS A 99 -18.85 -7.61 1.54
CA HIS A 99 -18.79 -7.26 0.11
C HIS A 99 -18.15 -5.89 -0.16
N VAL A 100 -17.89 -5.08 0.88
CA VAL A 100 -17.18 -3.80 0.78
C VAL A 100 -15.74 -3.99 1.26
N ALA A 101 -14.77 -3.75 0.38
CA ALA A 101 -13.35 -3.78 0.70
C ALA A 101 -12.89 -2.56 1.50
N ASN A 102 -11.83 -2.73 2.26
CA ASN A 102 -10.98 -1.67 2.78
C ASN A 102 -9.52 -1.97 2.41
N ALA A 103 -8.74 -0.91 2.24
CA ALA A 103 -7.32 -1.00 2.00
C ALA A 103 -6.56 0.15 2.67
N ALA A 104 -5.28 -0.09 2.93
CA ALA A 104 -4.34 0.90 3.41
C ALA A 104 -3.04 0.75 2.63
N PHE A 105 -2.36 1.87 2.38
CA PHE A 105 -1.21 1.97 1.48
C PHE A 105 -0.08 2.74 2.15
N MET A 106 1.14 2.25 2.00
CA MET A 106 2.35 2.94 2.47
C MET A 106 3.42 2.86 1.38
N VAL A 107 4.07 3.98 1.11
CA VAL A 107 5.13 4.12 0.10
C VAL A 107 6.36 4.63 0.82
N ALA A 108 7.50 3.96 0.61
CA ALA A 108 8.78 4.38 1.15
C ALA A 108 9.08 5.83 0.74
N SER A 109 9.60 6.66 1.65
CA SER A 109 9.75 8.10 1.40
C SER A 109 10.62 8.43 0.18
N ASP A 110 11.66 7.63 -0.06
CA ASP A 110 12.55 7.74 -1.22
C ASP A 110 11.89 7.34 -2.56
N ALA A 111 10.76 6.64 -2.50
CA ALA A 111 9.97 6.21 -3.64
C ALA A 111 8.66 7.00 -3.82
N GLN A 112 8.38 7.99 -2.97
CA GLN A 112 7.20 8.84 -3.12
C GLN A 112 7.28 9.69 -4.40
N ARG A 113 6.11 10.16 -4.88
CA ARG A 113 5.98 11.01 -6.08
C ARG A 113 6.50 10.39 -7.39
N SER A 114 6.90 9.12 -7.39
CA SER A 114 7.36 8.36 -8.56
C SER A 114 6.24 7.52 -9.24
N GLY A 115 4.99 7.66 -8.76
CA GLY A 115 3.84 6.90 -9.27
C GLY A 115 3.60 5.54 -8.60
N VAL A 116 4.46 5.11 -7.66
CA VAL A 116 4.29 3.83 -6.92
C VAL A 116 2.92 3.72 -6.26
N GLY A 117 2.51 4.75 -5.51
CA GLY A 117 1.20 4.75 -4.82
C GLY A 117 0.02 4.60 -5.78
N ARG A 118 0.06 5.25 -6.94
CA ARG A 118 -0.98 5.12 -7.97
C ARG A 118 -1.06 3.70 -8.51
N ARG A 119 0.08 3.10 -8.83
CA ARG A 119 0.14 1.74 -9.38
C ARG A 119 -0.32 0.70 -8.36
N MET A 120 0.02 0.86 -7.08
CA MET A 120 -0.49 -0.01 -6.01
C MET A 120 -2.00 0.14 -5.85
N ALA A 121 -2.52 1.37 -5.92
CA ALA A 121 -3.95 1.62 -5.84
C ALA A 121 -4.73 0.99 -7.00
N GLU A 122 -4.24 1.16 -8.24
CA GLU A 122 -4.83 0.53 -9.44
C GLU A 122 -4.84 -1.00 -9.31
N HIS A 123 -3.69 -1.60 -8.93
CA HIS A 123 -3.60 -3.03 -8.69
C HIS A 123 -4.54 -3.52 -7.56
N CYS A 124 -4.64 -2.77 -6.46
CA CYS A 124 -5.54 -3.11 -5.35
C CYS A 124 -7.01 -3.13 -5.77
N LEU A 125 -7.44 -2.19 -6.63
CA LEU A 125 -8.80 -2.13 -7.15
C LEU A 125 -9.11 -3.30 -8.09
N ASP A 126 -8.14 -3.72 -8.89
CA ASP A 126 -8.29 -4.88 -9.78
C ASP A 126 -8.36 -6.19 -8.99
N GLU A 127 -7.52 -6.34 -7.97
CA GLU A 127 -7.59 -7.49 -7.04
C GLU A 127 -8.90 -7.51 -6.25
N ALA A 128 -9.37 -6.34 -5.78
CA ALA A 128 -10.67 -6.26 -5.11
C ALA A 128 -11.81 -6.77 -6.01
N ARG A 129 -11.80 -6.41 -7.31
CA ARG A 129 -12.77 -6.95 -8.28
C ARG A 129 -12.60 -8.45 -8.49
N ARG A 130 -11.37 -8.95 -8.64
CA ARG A 130 -11.11 -10.41 -8.79
C ARG A 130 -11.62 -11.21 -7.59
N MET A 131 -11.54 -10.64 -6.39
CA MET A 131 -12.02 -11.25 -5.15
C MET A 131 -13.54 -11.12 -4.96
N GLY A 132 -14.25 -10.44 -5.86
CA GLY A 132 -15.71 -10.29 -5.82
C GLY A 132 -16.22 -9.19 -4.90
N PHE A 133 -15.36 -8.25 -4.46
CA PHE A 133 -15.83 -7.06 -3.75
C PHE A 133 -16.65 -6.17 -4.68
N CYS A 134 -17.78 -5.68 -4.16
CA CYS A 134 -18.70 -4.82 -4.91
C CYS A 134 -18.38 -3.33 -4.74
N ALA A 135 -17.59 -2.97 -3.73
CA ALA A 135 -17.20 -1.60 -3.44
C ALA A 135 -15.90 -1.55 -2.62
N MET A 136 -15.31 -0.37 -2.53
CA MET A 136 -14.20 -0.07 -1.61
C MET A 136 -14.49 1.19 -0.81
N GLN A 137 -14.18 1.15 0.49
CA GLN A 137 -14.36 2.26 1.42
C GLN A 137 -13.08 2.52 2.20
N PHE A 138 -12.70 3.80 2.29
CA PHE A 138 -11.70 4.31 3.22
C PHE A 138 -12.41 5.05 4.34
N ASN A 139 -12.28 4.55 5.56
CA ASN A 139 -13.01 5.09 6.72
C ASN A 139 -12.38 6.36 7.29
N PHE A 140 -11.08 6.55 7.07
CA PHE A 140 -10.29 7.52 7.82
C PHE A 140 -9.19 8.14 6.95
N VAL A 141 -9.57 9.01 6.02
CA VAL A 141 -8.62 9.76 5.18
C VAL A 141 -8.43 11.15 5.76
N VAL A 142 -7.25 11.42 6.33
CA VAL A 142 -6.95 12.73 6.95
C VAL A 142 -7.04 13.84 5.90
N SER A 143 -7.80 14.90 6.18
CA SER A 143 -8.08 16.00 5.25
C SER A 143 -6.84 16.74 4.76
N THR A 144 -5.75 16.70 5.54
CA THR A 144 -4.46 17.33 5.19
C THR A 144 -3.60 16.45 4.30
N ASN A 145 -3.95 15.18 4.09
CA ASN A 145 -3.27 14.28 3.14
C ASN A 145 -3.78 14.52 1.71
N VAL A 146 -3.58 15.75 1.24
CA VAL A 146 -4.00 16.22 -0.08
C VAL A 146 -3.50 15.33 -1.24
N PRO A 147 -2.25 14.81 -1.23
CA PRO A 147 -1.79 13.91 -2.29
C PRO A 147 -2.62 12.62 -2.39
N ALA A 148 -2.98 12.02 -1.25
CA ALA A 148 -3.81 10.82 -1.23
C ALA A 148 -5.25 11.12 -1.68
N ILE A 149 -5.85 12.20 -1.18
CA ILE A 149 -7.22 12.62 -1.58
C ILE A 149 -7.31 12.80 -3.09
N HIS A 150 -6.39 13.55 -3.70
CA HIS A 150 -6.36 13.73 -5.15
C HIS A 150 -6.14 12.41 -5.92
N LEU A 151 -5.36 11.48 -5.38
CA LEU A 151 -5.21 10.15 -5.97
C LEU A 151 -6.54 9.39 -5.95
N TRP A 152 -7.23 9.37 -4.80
CA TRP A 152 -8.50 8.68 -4.63
C TRP A 152 -9.60 9.24 -5.53
N GLU A 153 -9.72 10.57 -5.61
CA GLU A 153 -10.68 11.23 -6.51
C GLU A 153 -10.43 10.88 -7.98
N ARG A 154 -9.17 10.89 -8.44
CA ARG A 154 -8.81 10.46 -9.81
C ARG A 154 -9.11 8.98 -10.07
N LEU A 155 -9.04 8.16 -9.04
CA LEU A 155 -9.44 6.76 -9.09
C LEU A 155 -10.94 6.58 -8.86
N GLY A 156 -11.76 7.64 -8.90
CA GLY A 156 -13.21 7.54 -8.85
C GLY A 156 -13.81 7.30 -7.46
N PHE A 157 -13.03 7.50 -6.39
CA PHE A 157 -13.60 7.62 -5.05
C PHE A 157 -14.29 8.96 -4.88
N LYS A 158 -15.32 8.98 -4.03
CA LYS A 158 -16.03 10.19 -3.61
C LYS A 158 -15.94 10.33 -2.11
N ILE A 159 -15.81 11.56 -1.62
CA ILE A 159 -16.05 11.87 -0.20
C ILE A 159 -17.56 11.70 0.05
N VAL A 160 -17.92 10.78 0.93
CA VAL A 160 -19.32 10.50 1.32
C VAL A 160 -19.65 11.05 2.71
N GLY A 161 -18.64 11.46 3.47
CA GLY A 161 -18.81 12.10 4.75
C GLY A 161 -17.52 12.76 5.25
N THR A 162 -17.70 13.75 6.11
CA THR A 162 -16.62 14.45 6.81
C THR A 162 -16.85 14.32 8.31
N LEU A 163 -15.81 13.92 9.04
CA LEU A 163 -15.77 13.88 10.49
C LEU A 163 -14.95 15.09 10.98
N PRO A 164 -15.60 16.16 11.47
CA PRO A 164 -14.90 17.39 11.82
C PRO A 164 -13.94 17.18 13.01
N GLY A 165 -12.69 17.63 12.88
CA GLY A 165 -11.70 17.58 13.96
C GLY A 165 -11.34 16.18 14.47
N ALA A 166 -11.62 15.13 13.69
CA ALA A 166 -11.48 13.75 14.13
C ALA A 166 -10.03 13.23 14.17
N PHE A 167 -9.04 14.01 13.71
CA PHE A 167 -7.62 13.65 13.76
C PHE A 167 -6.79 14.76 14.39
N HIS A 168 -5.92 14.40 15.35
CA HIS A 168 -5.01 15.34 15.99
C HIS A 168 -3.65 15.35 15.25
N HIS A 169 -3.51 16.27 14.31
CA HIS A 169 -2.30 16.43 13.50
C HIS A 169 -1.19 17.12 14.32
N PRO A 170 0.07 16.65 14.27
CA PRO A 170 1.17 17.15 15.11
C PRO A 170 1.41 18.67 14.94
N GLU A 171 1.29 19.17 13.72
CA GLU A 171 1.51 20.59 13.41
C GLU A 171 0.23 21.44 13.26
N LYS A 172 -0.91 20.82 12.95
CA LYS A 172 -2.13 21.53 12.49
C LYS A 172 -3.29 21.44 13.48
N GLY A 173 -3.08 20.79 14.63
CA GLY A 173 -4.11 20.57 15.63
C GLY A 173 -5.19 19.61 15.13
N TYR A 174 -6.43 19.80 15.57
CA TYR A 174 -7.56 18.96 15.16
C TYR A 174 -7.97 19.30 13.72
N VAL A 175 -7.85 18.31 12.83
CA VAL A 175 -8.21 18.40 11.42
C VAL A 175 -9.28 17.38 11.06
N ASP A 176 -9.98 17.66 9.97
CA ASP A 176 -11.08 16.82 9.51
C ASP A 176 -10.58 15.49 8.94
N VAL A 177 -11.48 14.53 8.91
CA VAL A 177 -11.27 13.21 8.30
C VAL A 177 -12.40 12.92 7.33
N TYR A 178 -12.05 12.41 6.16
CA TYR A 178 -13.02 12.00 5.14
C TYR A 178 -13.27 10.50 5.18
N VAL A 179 -14.54 10.15 5.04
CA VAL A 179 -14.96 8.82 4.60
C VAL A 179 -15.08 8.86 3.08
N MET A 180 -14.33 8.00 2.39
CA MET A 180 -14.34 7.93 0.94
C MET A 180 -14.85 6.58 0.46
N TYR A 181 -15.63 6.56 -0.63
CA TYR A 181 -16.28 5.36 -1.16
C TYR A 181 -16.21 5.31 -2.68
N ARG A 182 -16.07 4.09 -3.21
CA ARG A 182 -16.14 3.79 -4.65
C ARG A 182 -16.90 2.49 -4.90
N SER A 183 -17.86 2.52 -5.83
CA SER A 183 -18.46 1.31 -6.40
C SER A 183 -17.48 0.58 -7.33
N LEU A 184 -17.43 -0.74 -7.24
CA LEU A 184 -16.64 -1.62 -8.10
C LEU A 184 -17.47 -2.45 -9.08
N LEU A 185 -18.80 -2.39 -8.96
CA LEU A 185 -19.78 -2.92 -9.91
C LEU A 185 -19.70 -2.23 -11.28
#